data_AF-A0A2V8BNI6-F1
#
_entry.id   AF-A0A2V8BNI6-F1
#
_cell.length_a   1.000
_cell.length_b   1.000
_cell.length_c   1.000
_cell.angle_alpha   90.00
_cell.angle_beta   90.00
_cell.angle_gamma   90.00
#
_symmetry.space_group_name_H-M   'P 1'
#
loop_
_entity.id
_entity.type
_entity.pdbx_description
1 polymer ?
#
loop_
_entity_poly.entity_id
_entity_poly.type
_entity_poly.pdbx_seq_one_letter_code
_entity_poly.pdbx_strand_id
1 'polypeptide(L)'
;PLLLAADEFDRSLDAFPLEFGAILADHTLVAGANPFERLRVDAADVRRAVEVQARSHLLHLREGYIETRGRADALAELIVRSAPAFAALVTSVSRLEGHESSDPVAAAQHAEALLGMDSNIMTKLAGLVGARQIASADADRLFPSYLDAAQRLVLFVDNWSAR
;
A
#
# COMPACT_ATOMS: atom_id res chain seq x y z
N PRO A 1 -23.11 4.60 7.12
CA PRO A 1 -23.41 3.28 6.53
C PRO A 1 -23.39 3.42 5.01
N LEU A 2 -22.85 2.42 4.29
CA LEU A 2 -22.81 2.40 2.82
C LEU A 2 -23.93 1.48 2.32
N LEU A 3 -24.66 1.90 1.30
CA LEU A 3 -25.70 1.13 0.62
C LEU A 3 -25.38 1.11 -0.87
N LEU A 4 -25.25 -0.09 -1.45
CA LEU A 4 -25.01 -0.30 -2.88
C LEU A 4 -25.98 -1.37 -3.40
N ALA A 5 -26.43 -1.20 -4.65
CA ALA A 5 -27.12 -2.28 -5.35
C ALA A 5 -26.13 -3.34 -5.85
N ALA A 6 -26.57 -4.59 -6.00
CA ALA A 6 -25.69 -5.67 -6.44
C ALA A 6 -25.16 -5.45 -7.87
N ASP A 7 -25.98 -4.93 -8.78
CA ASP A 7 -25.58 -4.59 -10.14
C ASP A 7 -24.66 -3.36 -10.18
N GLU A 8 -24.83 -2.42 -9.25
CA GLU A 8 -23.94 -1.27 -9.09
C GLU A 8 -22.54 -1.73 -8.66
N PHE A 9 -22.44 -2.66 -7.72
CA PHE A 9 -21.17 -3.22 -7.26
C PHE A 9 -20.42 -3.93 -8.40
N ASP A 10 -21.11 -4.81 -9.14
CA ASP A 10 -20.55 -5.54 -10.29
C ASP A 10 -19.97 -4.59 -11.35
N ARG A 11 -20.69 -3.53 -11.70
CA ARG A 11 -20.22 -2.53 -12.69
C ARG A 11 -19.14 -1.56 -12.18
N SER A 12 -18.76 -1.65 -10.90
CA SER A 12 -17.85 -0.69 -10.27
C SER A 12 -16.55 -1.34 -9.79
N LEU A 13 -16.28 -2.59 -10.18
CA LEU A 13 -15.07 -3.34 -9.82
C LEU A 13 -13.79 -2.69 -10.38
N ASP A 14 -13.87 -2.04 -11.53
CA ASP A 14 -12.75 -1.33 -12.16
C ASP A 14 -12.45 0.03 -11.51
N ALA A 15 -13.48 0.67 -10.95
CA ALA A 15 -13.38 1.97 -10.29
C ALA A 15 -12.80 1.86 -8.88
N PHE A 16 -13.10 0.77 -8.15
CA PHE A 16 -12.64 0.51 -6.79
C PHE A 16 -11.99 -0.87 -6.63
N PRO A 17 -10.96 -1.20 -7.44
CA PRO A 17 -10.44 -2.56 -7.53
C PRO A 17 -9.75 -3.03 -6.25
N LEU A 18 -9.17 -2.13 -5.46
CA LEU A 18 -8.53 -2.48 -4.19
C LEU A 18 -9.56 -2.68 -3.07
N GLU A 19 -10.54 -1.78 -2.97
CA GLU A 19 -11.57 -1.82 -1.94
C GLU A 19 -12.53 -2.98 -2.17
N PHE A 20 -13.05 -3.13 -3.38
CA PHE A 20 -13.94 -4.24 -3.71
C PHE A 20 -13.18 -5.56 -3.81
N GLY A 21 -11.93 -5.56 -4.29
CA GLY A 21 -11.06 -6.73 -4.18
C GLY A 21 -10.86 -7.18 -2.73
N ALA A 22 -10.70 -6.25 -1.79
CA ALA A 22 -10.59 -6.59 -0.38
C ALA A 22 -11.88 -7.18 0.20
N ILE A 23 -13.05 -6.65 -0.18
CA ILE A 23 -14.35 -7.21 0.22
C ILE A 23 -14.52 -8.62 -0.38
N LEU A 24 -14.19 -8.83 -1.65
CA LEU A 24 -14.32 -10.14 -2.30
C LEU A 24 -13.40 -11.20 -1.66
N ALA A 25 -12.23 -10.79 -1.17
CA ALA A 25 -11.28 -11.66 -0.49
C ALA A 25 -11.66 -11.95 0.96
N ASP A 26 -12.23 -10.97 1.67
CA ASP A 26 -12.56 -11.06 3.09
C ASP A 26 -13.92 -10.39 3.39
N HIS A 27 -14.99 -11.18 3.36
CA HIS A 27 -16.32 -10.76 3.78
C HIS A 27 -17.00 -11.81 4.67
N THR A 28 -17.93 -11.33 5.49
CA THR A 28 -18.88 -12.18 6.21
C THR A 28 -20.29 -11.90 5.70
N LEU A 29 -20.95 -12.92 5.13
CA LEU A 29 -22.34 -12.83 4.75
C LEU A 29 -23.22 -12.87 6.00
N VAL A 30 -23.87 -11.74 6.31
CA VAL A 30 -24.74 -11.64 7.47
C VAL A 30 -26.11 -12.28 7.22
N ALA A 31 -26.70 -12.06 6.05
CA ALA A 31 -28.00 -12.61 5.67
C ALA A 31 -28.21 -12.57 4.14
N GLY A 32 -29.09 -13.43 3.63
CA GLY A 32 -29.50 -13.45 2.22
C GLY A 32 -28.59 -14.28 1.32
N ALA A 33 -28.67 -14.05 0.01
CA ALA A 33 -27.78 -14.66 -0.97
C ALA A 33 -26.47 -13.86 -1.08
N ASN A 34 -25.35 -14.55 -1.30
CA ASN A 34 -24.06 -13.90 -1.50
C ASN A 34 -24.02 -13.20 -2.88
N PRO A 35 -23.93 -11.86 -2.95
CA PRO A 35 -23.89 -11.14 -4.23
C PRO A 35 -22.53 -11.27 -4.95
N PHE A 36 -21.52 -11.84 -4.31
CA PHE A 36 -20.12 -11.82 -4.77
C PHE A 36 -19.64 -13.11 -5.44
N GLU A 37 -20.41 -14.20 -5.43
CA GLU A 37 -19.94 -15.56 -5.80
C GLU A 37 -19.27 -15.68 -7.18
N ARG A 38 -19.60 -14.79 -8.12
CA ARG A 38 -19.08 -14.82 -9.50
C ARG A 38 -18.25 -13.59 -9.85
N LEU A 39 -18.05 -12.69 -8.89
CA LEU A 39 -17.34 -11.44 -9.11
C LEU A 39 -15.85 -11.66 -8.91
N ARG A 40 -15.07 -11.05 -9.80
CA ARG A 40 -13.61 -11.00 -9.73
C ARG A 40 -13.17 -9.65 -10.26
N VAL A 41 -12.21 -9.03 -9.58
CA VAL A 41 -11.56 -7.82 -10.09
C VAL A 41 -10.56 -8.22 -11.15
N ASP A 42 -10.52 -7.51 -12.27
CA ASP A 42 -9.48 -7.71 -13.29
C ASP A 42 -8.11 -7.33 -12.69
N ALA A 43 -7.12 -8.20 -12.85
CA ALA A 43 -5.78 -7.95 -12.35
C ALA A 43 -5.13 -6.70 -12.98
N ALA A 44 -5.54 -6.32 -14.21
CA ALA A 44 -5.12 -5.07 -14.84
C ALA A 44 -5.68 -3.84 -14.11
N ASP A 45 -6.89 -3.91 -13.55
CA ASP A 45 -7.50 -2.83 -12.76
C ASP A 45 -6.79 -2.71 -11.41
N VAL A 46 -6.55 -3.84 -10.75
CA VAL A 46 -5.76 -3.89 -9.50
C VAL A 46 -4.39 -3.28 -9.75
N ARG A 47 -3.63 -3.73 -10.76
CA ARG A 47 -2.30 -3.20 -11.07
C ARG A 47 -2.34 -1.70 -11.33
N ARG A 48 -3.31 -1.18 -12.09
CA ARG A 48 -3.46 0.26 -12.34
C ARG A 48 -3.71 1.04 -11.06
N ALA A 49 -4.56 0.54 -10.16
CA ALA A 49 -4.81 1.20 -8.88
C ALA A 49 -3.58 1.19 -7.96
N VAL A 50 -2.86 0.06 -7.88
CA VAL A 50 -1.60 -0.01 -7.12
C VAL A 50 -0.55 0.93 -7.71
N GLU A 51 -0.49 1.07 -9.04
CA GLU A 51 0.44 1.99 -9.70
C GLU A 51 0.15 3.45 -9.32
N VAL A 52 -1.12 3.86 -9.35
CA VAL A 52 -1.54 5.20 -8.92
C VAL A 52 -1.17 5.41 -7.46
N GLN A 53 -1.43 4.45 -6.58
CA GLN A 53 -1.07 4.51 -5.17
C GLN A 53 0.45 4.66 -4.98
N ALA A 54 1.26 3.86 -5.68
CA ALA A 54 2.71 3.88 -5.58
C ALA A 54 3.31 5.21 -6.08
N ARG A 55 2.86 5.68 -7.25
CA ARG A 55 3.34 6.93 -7.85
C ARG A 55 2.93 8.15 -7.02
N SER A 56 1.69 8.17 -6.54
CA SER A 56 1.18 9.22 -5.64
C SER A 56 1.97 9.28 -4.33
N HIS A 57 2.23 8.11 -3.72
CA HIS A 57 3.04 8.02 -2.50
C HIS A 57 4.45 8.55 -2.72
N LEU A 58 5.12 8.12 -3.79
CA LEU A 58 6.48 8.58 -4.12
C LEU A 58 6.52 10.10 -4.40
N LEU A 59 5.52 10.65 -5.07
CA LEU A 59 5.42 12.08 -5.34
C LEU A 59 5.32 12.88 -4.04
N HIS A 60 4.34 12.55 -3.19
CA HIS A 60 4.14 13.24 -1.91
C HIS A 60 5.32 13.06 -0.94
N LEU A 61 5.99 11.89 -0.97
CA LEU A 61 7.19 11.66 -0.16
C LEU A 61 8.33 12.61 -0.55
N ARG A 62 8.52 12.84 -1.86
CA ARG A 62 9.53 13.78 -2.38
C ARG A 62 9.16 15.23 -2.09
N GLU A 63 7.91 15.61 -2.31
CA GLU A 63 7.39 16.94 -1.97
C GLU A 63 7.59 17.24 -0.48
N GLY A 64 7.09 16.37 0.39
CA GLY A 64 7.21 16.52 1.82
C GLY A 64 8.67 16.57 2.29
N TYR A 65 9.58 15.84 1.64
CA TYR A 65 11.02 15.91 1.94
C TYR A 65 11.59 17.31 1.65
N ILE A 66 11.25 17.90 0.51
CA ILE A 66 11.70 19.25 0.14
C ILE A 66 11.16 20.28 1.15
N GLU A 67 9.91 20.12 1.58
CA GLU A 67 9.26 21.00 2.57
C GLU A 67 9.90 20.95 3.97
N THR A 68 10.62 19.88 4.30
CA THR A 68 11.37 19.82 5.57
C THR A 68 12.45 20.90 5.66
N ARG A 69 12.98 21.35 4.50
CA ARG A 69 14.13 22.27 4.40
C ARG A 69 15.35 21.79 5.18
N GLY A 70 15.56 20.46 5.24
CA GLY A 70 16.68 19.83 5.95
C GLY A 70 16.51 19.79 7.47
N ARG A 71 15.33 20.12 8.00
CA ARG A 71 15.06 20.02 9.45
C ARG A 71 14.69 18.58 9.81
N ALA A 72 15.50 17.97 10.66
CA ALA A 72 15.37 16.55 11.03
C ALA A 72 14.11 16.23 11.85
N ASP A 73 13.56 17.19 12.60
CA ASP A 73 12.27 17.08 13.29
C ASP A 73 11.10 17.01 12.29
N ALA A 74 11.10 17.87 11.28
CA ALA A 74 10.10 17.85 10.20
C ALA A 74 10.20 16.57 9.35
N LEU A 75 11.41 16.05 9.14
CA LEU A 75 11.62 14.77 8.46
C LEU A 75 11.07 13.59 9.28
N ALA A 76 11.28 13.59 10.59
CA ALA A 76 10.69 12.59 11.49
C ALA A 76 9.16 12.59 11.40
N GLU A 77 8.55 13.78 11.39
CA GLU A 77 7.10 13.93 11.22
C GLU A 77 6.62 13.41 9.87
N LEU A 78 7.32 13.74 8.76
CA LEU A 78 7.00 13.23 7.43
C LEU A 78 6.99 11.70 7.38
N ILE A 79 8.01 11.05 7.97
CA ILE A 79 8.13 9.59 7.98
C ILE A 79 6.94 8.97 8.73
N VAL A 80 6.64 9.47 9.93
CA VAL A 80 5.52 8.96 10.74
C VAL A 80 4.18 9.17 10.04
N ARG A 81 3.95 10.37 9.49
CA ARG A 81 2.70 10.72 8.81
C ARG A 81 2.47 9.90 7.53
N SER A 82 3.54 9.56 6.81
CA SER A 82 3.46 8.77 5.58
C SER A 82 3.42 7.26 5.81
N ALA A 83 3.77 6.77 7.01
CA ALA A 83 3.82 5.34 7.33
C ALA A 83 2.49 4.59 7.08
N PRO A 84 1.29 5.11 7.45
CA PRO A 84 0.03 4.44 7.12
C PRO A 84 -0.23 4.28 5.63
N ALA A 85 0.06 5.30 4.82
CA ALA A 85 -0.10 5.23 3.37
C ALA A 85 0.89 4.24 2.75
N PHE A 86 2.12 4.21 3.25
CA PHE A 86 3.14 3.25 2.82
C PHE A 86 2.77 1.81 3.21
N ALA A 87 2.26 1.60 4.42
CA ALA A 87 1.77 0.32 4.91
C ALA A 87 0.61 -0.20 4.04
N ALA A 88 -0.33 0.68 3.66
CA ALA A 88 -1.38 0.33 2.71
C ALA A 88 -0.80 -0.05 1.33
N LEU A 89 0.22 0.67 0.85
CA LEU A 89 0.85 0.39 -0.44
C LEU A 89 1.52 -0.99 -0.48
N VAL A 90 2.31 -1.35 0.53
CA VAL A 90 2.96 -2.67 0.58
C VAL A 90 1.93 -3.79 0.71
N THR A 91 0.82 -3.56 1.40
CA THR A 91 -0.32 -4.49 1.43
C THR A 91 -0.94 -4.66 0.04
N SER A 92 -1.18 -3.57 -0.69
CA SER A 92 -1.72 -3.65 -2.06
C SER A 92 -0.77 -4.38 -3.02
N VAL A 93 0.55 -4.13 -2.92
CA VAL A 93 1.56 -4.82 -3.74
C VAL A 93 1.63 -6.31 -3.42
N SER A 94 1.59 -6.69 -2.14
CA SER A 94 1.56 -8.09 -1.75
C SER A 94 0.29 -8.81 -2.24
N ARG A 95 -0.86 -8.14 -2.17
CA ARG A 95 -2.12 -8.68 -2.73
C ARG A 95 -2.06 -8.85 -4.25
N LEU A 96 -1.40 -7.93 -4.96
CA LEU A 96 -1.21 -8.04 -6.41
C LEU A 96 -0.43 -9.31 -6.80
N GLU A 97 0.48 -9.79 -5.95
CA GLU A 97 1.18 -11.08 -6.11
C GLU A 97 0.45 -12.28 -5.47
N GLY A 98 -0.81 -12.12 -5.07
CA GLY A 98 -1.62 -13.18 -4.48
C GLY A 98 -1.31 -13.50 -3.02
N HIS A 99 -0.53 -12.65 -2.33
CA HIS A 99 -0.32 -12.77 -0.89
C HIS A 99 -1.38 -11.99 -0.12
N GLU A 100 -2.41 -12.70 0.34
CA GLU A 100 -3.49 -12.15 1.16
C GLU A 100 -3.06 -12.08 2.63
N SER A 101 -2.59 -10.92 3.07
CA SER A 101 -2.36 -10.60 4.48
C SER A 101 -3.08 -9.32 4.87
N SER A 102 -3.75 -9.33 6.02
CA SER A 102 -4.29 -8.13 6.67
C SER A 102 -3.29 -7.47 7.64
N ASP A 103 -2.18 -8.12 7.94
CA ASP A 103 -1.07 -7.56 8.72
C ASP A 103 -0.09 -6.81 7.80
N PRO A 104 0.04 -5.48 7.94
CA PRO A 104 0.95 -4.68 7.12
C PRO A 104 2.42 -5.06 7.31
N VAL A 105 2.82 -5.58 8.48
CA VAL A 105 4.21 -6.00 8.74
C VAL A 105 4.53 -7.25 7.94
N ALA A 106 3.66 -8.27 7.98
CA ALA A 106 3.79 -9.46 7.15
C ALA A 106 3.77 -9.12 5.65
N ALA A 107 2.90 -8.19 5.23
CA ALA A 107 2.86 -7.73 3.83
C ALA A 107 4.14 -7.01 3.42
N ALA A 108 4.74 -6.21 4.31
CA ALA A 108 6.03 -5.56 4.05
C ALA A 108 7.17 -6.56 3.92
N GLN A 109 7.20 -7.60 4.76
CA GLN A 109 8.19 -8.68 4.67
C GLN A 109 8.07 -9.43 3.33
N HIS A 110 6.84 -9.69 2.89
CA HIS A 110 6.59 -10.30 1.59
C HIS A 110 7.09 -9.41 0.45
N ALA A 111 6.81 -8.11 0.48
CA ALA A 111 7.28 -7.16 -0.51
C ALA A 111 8.82 -7.04 -0.56
N GLU A 112 9.49 -7.09 0.59
CA GLU A 112 10.97 -7.12 0.65
C GLU A 112 11.54 -8.37 -0.02
N ALA A 113 10.96 -9.54 0.26
CA ALA A 113 11.37 -10.79 -0.36
C ALA A 113 11.12 -10.79 -1.89
N LEU A 114 9.96 -10.28 -2.31
CA LEU A 114 9.58 -10.14 -3.72
C LEU A 114 10.55 -9.25 -4.50
N LEU A 115 11.05 -8.19 -3.88
CA LEU A 115 11.99 -7.24 -4.47
C LEU A 115 13.46 -7.64 -4.29
N GLY A 116 13.73 -8.79 -3.65
CA GLY A 116 15.09 -9.26 -3.35
C GLY A 116 15.88 -8.28 -2.47
N MET A 117 15.21 -7.65 -1.50
CA MET A 117 15.85 -6.69 -0.59
C MET A 117 16.42 -7.39 0.64
N ASP A 118 17.72 -7.21 0.90
CA ASP A 118 18.37 -7.70 2.13
C ASP A 118 18.06 -6.83 3.37
N SER A 119 17.47 -5.65 3.16
CA SER A 119 17.10 -4.71 4.23
C SER A 119 15.66 -4.90 4.69
N ASN A 120 15.39 -4.68 5.98
CA ASN A 120 14.05 -4.68 6.56
C ASN A 120 13.38 -3.29 6.64
N ILE A 121 13.66 -2.42 5.67
CA ILE A 121 13.20 -1.03 5.70
C ILE A 121 11.67 -0.92 5.58
N MET A 122 11.04 -1.69 4.68
CA MET A 122 9.59 -1.66 4.52
C MET A 122 8.91 -2.19 5.78
N THR A 123 9.45 -3.27 6.35
CA THR A 123 8.98 -3.84 7.61
C THR A 123 9.06 -2.83 8.76
N LYS A 124 10.19 -2.10 8.87
CA LYS A 124 10.34 -1.02 9.85
C LYS A 124 9.32 0.09 9.66
N LEU A 125 9.10 0.54 8.42
CA LEU A 125 8.15 1.62 8.09
C LEU A 125 6.70 1.20 8.37
N ALA A 126 6.32 -0.03 8.02
CA ALA A 126 5.01 -0.59 8.36
C ALA A 126 4.79 -0.68 9.88
N GLY A 127 5.86 -0.98 10.64
CA GLY A 127 5.84 -0.94 12.10
C GLY A 127 5.67 0.44 12.73
N LEU A 128 5.78 1.53 11.95
CA LEU A 128 5.53 2.90 12.42
C LEU A 128 4.05 3.29 12.35
N VAL A 129 3.15 2.42 11.86
CA VAL A 129 1.71 2.68 11.88
C VAL A 129 1.24 2.89 13.32
N GLY A 130 0.66 4.06 13.60
CA GLY A 130 0.22 4.45 14.93
C GLY A 130 1.32 5.02 15.84
N ALA A 131 2.58 5.06 15.38
CA ALA A 131 3.63 5.80 16.08
C ALA A 131 3.28 7.30 16.12
N ARG A 132 3.63 7.96 17.22
CA ARG A 132 3.44 9.42 17.36
C ARG A 132 4.66 10.22 16.91
N GLN A 133 5.85 9.65 17.09
CA GLN A 133 7.12 10.29 16.78
C GLN A 133 8.22 9.22 16.63
N ILE A 134 9.29 9.61 15.93
CA ILE A 134 10.58 8.92 15.91
C ILE A 134 11.68 9.93 16.26
N ALA A 135 12.86 9.46 16.64
CA ALA A 135 13.98 10.36 16.90
C ALA A 135 14.45 11.03 15.59
N SER A 136 14.76 12.33 15.62
CA SER A 136 15.25 13.06 14.45
C SER A 136 16.51 12.44 13.83
N ALA A 137 17.41 11.90 14.66
CA ALA A 137 18.61 11.22 14.17
C ALA A 137 18.30 9.91 13.44
N ASP A 138 17.19 9.23 13.78
CA ASP A 138 16.75 8.04 13.06
C ASP A 138 16.11 8.42 11.74
N ALA A 139 15.42 9.57 11.68
CA ALA A 139 14.78 10.06 10.47
C ALA A 139 15.78 10.28 9.33
N ASP A 140 16.90 10.96 9.60
CA ASP A 140 17.97 11.19 8.61
C ASP A 140 18.57 9.88 8.09
N ARG A 141 18.68 8.86 8.94
CA ARG A 141 19.22 7.54 8.58
C ARG A 141 18.22 6.70 7.78
N LEU A 142 16.93 6.78 8.12
CA LEU A 142 15.88 5.98 7.51
C LEU A 142 15.48 6.50 6.13
N PHE A 143 15.46 7.82 5.94
CA PHE A 143 14.86 8.42 4.76
C PHE A 143 15.47 7.98 3.42
N PRO A 144 16.82 7.87 3.24
CA PRO A 144 17.38 7.41 1.99
C PRO A 144 16.89 6.01 1.58
N SER A 145 16.85 5.08 2.52
CA SER A 145 16.35 3.71 2.28
C SER A 145 14.84 3.68 2.07
N TYR A 146 14.10 4.58 2.72
CA TYR A 146 12.66 4.71 2.49
C TYR A 146 12.38 5.21 1.06
N LEU A 147 13.10 6.24 0.61
CA LEU A 147 12.95 6.75 -0.75
C LEU A 147 13.28 5.68 -1.80
N ASP A 148 14.37 4.92 -1.61
CA ASP A 148 14.72 3.79 -2.48
C ASP A 148 13.63 2.71 -2.50
N ALA A 149 13.11 2.33 -1.33
CA ALA A 149 12.03 1.36 -1.21
C ALA A 149 10.77 1.81 -1.98
N ALA A 150 10.36 3.07 -1.85
CA ALA A 150 9.23 3.62 -2.60
C ALA A 150 9.49 3.63 -4.13
N GLN A 151 10.70 3.94 -4.57
CA GLN A 151 11.08 3.91 -5.99
C GLN A 151 11.04 2.48 -6.56
N ARG A 152 11.53 1.49 -5.80
CA ARG A 152 11.48 0.08 -6.19
C ARG A 152 10.06 -0.43 -6.32
N LEU A 153 9.17 -0.07 -5.40
CA LEU A 153 7.75 -0.44 -5.49
C LEU A 153 7.10 0.14 -6.76
N VAL A 154 7.36 1.42 -7.08
CA VAL A 154 6.89 2.01 -8.34
C VAL A 154 7.40 1.22 -9.54
N LEU A 155 8.70 0.93 -9.62
CA LEU A 155 9.29 0.19 -10.74
C LEU A 155 8.76 -1.23 -10.85
N PHE A 156 8.53 -1.90 -9.72
CA PHE A 156 7.97 -3.25 -9.68
C PHE A 156 6.56 -3.26 -10.27
N VAL A 157 5.69 -2.37 -9.79
CA VAL A 157 4.30 -2.28 -10.27
C VAL A 157 4.24 -1.80 -11.73
N ASP A 158 5.15 -0.92 -12.13
CA ASP A 158 5.24 -0.42 -13.50
C ASP A 158 5.50 -1.57 -14.50
N ASN A 159 6.44 -2.45 -14.15
CA ASN A 159 6.83 -3.60 -14.96
C ASN A 159 6.01 -4.88 -14.67
N TRP A 160 4.96 -4.77 -13.84
CA TRP A 160 4.14 -5.91 -13.48
C TRP A 160 3.35 -6.42 -14.69
N SER A 161 3.32 -7.74 -14.85
CA SER A 161 2.51 -8.44 -15.83
C SER A 161 1.80 -9.62 -15.16
N ALA A 162 0.54 -9.85 -15.50
CA ALA A 162 -0.18 -11.03 -15.06
C ALA A 162 0.59 -12.29 -15.49
N ARG A 163 0.83 -13.19 -14.53
CA ARG A 163 1.49 -14.49 -14.77
C ARG A 163 0.52 -15.51 -15.33
#